data_AF-A0A378NWH9-F1
#
_entry.id   AF-A0A378NWH9-F1
#
_cell.length_a   1.000
_cell.length_b   1.000
_cell.length_c   1.000
_cell.angle_alpha   90.00
_cell.angle_beta   90.00
_cell.angle_gamma   90.00
#
_symmetry.space_group_name_H-M   'P 1'
#
loop_
_entity.id
_entity.type
_entity.pdbx_description
1 polymer ?
#
loop_
_entity_poly.entity_id
_entity_poly.type
_entity_poly.pdbx_seq_one_letter_code
_entity_poly.pdbx_strand_id
1 'polypeptide(L)'
;MLALINSFQTTEYISNIAKSAILPLFLISVLDFLNKIKEKANGILLAKINMAHADYREAKAIYDNIAPYEEYDKEGKVQGWRGEVERHSNTLMHNHLVDIQIEKYFKWFLPVYTICIFFLFLSVIFAQYPEWISFNQKINDDALTLWTFVLLLSDITYTDFLANKLIALVEYQKKERTQ
;
A
#
# COMPACT_ATOMS: atom_id res chain seq x y z
N MET A 1 -0.23 -26.43 -47.34
CA MET A 1 0.99 -26.74 -46.55
C MET A 1 1.65 -25.47 -46.02
N LEU A 2 1.99 -24.49 -46.88
CA LEU A 2 2.51 -23.16 -46.46
C LEU A 2 1.61 -22.41 -45.46
N ALA A 3 0.29 -22.39 -45.66
CA ALA A 3 -0.64 -21.75 -44.72
C ALA A 3 -0.65 -22.42 -43.33
N LEU A 4 -0.45 -23.75 -43.29
CA LEU A 4 -0.41 -24.53 -42.04
C LEU A 4 0.91 -24.27 -41.29
N ILE A 5 2.03 -24.26 -42.02
CA ILE A 5 3.37 -23.94 -41.47
C ILE A 5 3.40 -22.51 -40.93
N ASN A 6 2.83 -21.56 -41.67
CA ASN A 6 2.69 -20.17 -41.20
C ASN A 6 1.81 -20.08 -39.95
N SER A 7 0.70 -20.83 -39.87
CA SER A 7 -0.13 -20.82 -38.66
C SER A 7 0.59 -21.39 -37.43
N PHE A 8 1.39 -22.45 -37.60
CA PHE A 8 2.19 -23.01 -36.50
C PHE A 8 3.29 -22.04 -36.04
N GLN A 9 4.03 -21.44 -36.97
CA GLN A 9 5.07 -20.45 -36.65
C GLN A 9 4.49 -19.20 -35.97
N THR A 10 3.31 -18.75 -36.41
CA THR A 10 2.63 -17.60 -35.78
C THR A 10 2.13 -17.95 -34.38
N THR A 11 1.67 -19.18 -34.16
CA THR A 11 1.20 -19.66 -32.85
C THR A 11 2.34 -19.81 -31.85
N GLU A 12 3.48 -20.37 -32.27
CA GLU A 12 4.67 -20.51 -31.43
C GLU A 12 5.28 -19.14 -31.09
N TYR A 13 5.32 -18.24 -32.08
CA TYR A 13 5.76 -16.86 -31.88
C TYR A 13 4.94 -16.13 -30.81
N ILE A 14 3.60 -16.17 -30.91
CA ILE A 14 2.69 -15.56 -29.93
C ILE A 14 2.82 -16.24 -28.57
N SER A 15 2.92 -17.58 -28.53
CA SER A 15 3.10 -18.34 -27.29
C SER A 15 4.36 -17.92 -26.55
N ASN A 16 5.49 -17.74 -27.24
CA ASN A 16 6.75 -17.35 -26.60
C ASN A 16 6.68 -15.94 -26.00
N ILE A 17 5.97 -15.01 -26.67
CA ILE A 17 5.70 -13.66 -26.14
C ILE A 17 4.80 -13.72 -24.91
N ALA A 18 3.74 -14.54 -24.96
CA ALA A 18 2.84 -14.69 -23.83
C ALA A 18 3.59 -15.22 -22.60
N LYS A 19 4.37 -16.29 -22.77
CA LYS A 19 5.18 -16.89 -21.69
C LYS A 19 6.21 -15.93 -21.13
N SER A 20 6.88 -15.16 -21.98
CA SER A 20 7.88 -14.20 -21.52
C SER A 20 7.28 -13.05 -20.70
N ALA A 21 6.02 -12.70 -20.93
CA ALA A 21 5.33 -11.66 -20.18
C ALA A 21 4.81 -12.12 -18.80
N ILE A 22 4.62 -13.43 -18.56
CA ILE A 22 3.97 -13.95 -17.35
C ILE A 22 4.71 -13.53 -16.07
N LEU A 23 6.02 -13.75 -15.99
CA LEU A 23 6.80 -13.41 -14.79
C LEU A 23 6.80 -11.90 -14.51
N PRO A 24 7.12 -11.02 -15.47
CA PRO A 24 7.01 -9.58 -15.24
C PRO A 24 5.61 -9.12 -14.82
N LEU A 25 4.55 -9.65 -15.45
CA LEU A 25 3.16 -9.32 -15.11
C LEU A 25 2.80 -9.77 -13.69
N PHE A 26 3.26 -10.95 -13.28
CA PHE A 26 3.09 -11.42 -11.91
C PHE A 26 3.75 -10.47 -10.90
N LEU A 27 4.99 -10.03 -11.16
CA LEU A 27 5.68 -9.07 -10.30
C LEU A 27 4.94 -7.73 -10.21
N ILE A 28 4.45 -7.22 -11.35
CA ILE A 28 3.62 -6.00 -11.40
C ILE A 28 2.35 -6.19 -10.57
N SER A 29 1.68 -7.34 -10.69
CA SER A 29 0.47 -7.66 -9.95
C SER A 29 0.70 -7.70 -8.43
N VAL A 30 1.82 -8.28 -7.98
CA VAL A 30 2.21 -8.25 -6.56
C VAL A 30 2.39 -6.81 -6.08
N LEU A 31 3.07 -5.97 -6.86
CA LEU A 31 3.28 -4.56 -6.51
C LEU A 31 1.97 -3.79 -6.46
N ASP A 32 1.10 -3.95 -7.47
CA ASP A 32 -0.22 -3.32 -7.49
C ASP A 32 -1.06 -3.73 -6.29
N PHE A 33 -1.02 -5.01 -5.92
CA PHE A 33 -1.69 -5.51 -4.72
C PHE A 33 -1.16 -4.85 -3.44
N LEU A 34 0.17 -4.73 -3.30
CA LEU A 34 0.79 -4.02 -2.19
C LEU A 34 0.41 -2.53 -2.16
N ASN A 35 0.32 -1.87 -3.32
CA ASN A 35 -0.10 -0.47 -3.40
C ASN A 35 -1.58 -0.29 -3.01
N LYS A 36 -2.47 -1.21 -3.40
CA LYS A 36 -3.86 -1.20 -2.95
C LYS A 36 -3.98 -1.29 -1.43
N ILE A 37 -3.16 -2.13 -0.78
CA ILE A 37 -3.10 -2.23 0.68
C ILE A 37 -2.66 -0.89 1.28
N LYS A 38 -1.62 -0.26 0.72
CA LYS A 38 -1.15 1.06 1.16
C LYS A 38 -2.23 2.12 1.01
N GLU A 39 -2.88 2.23 -0.15
CA GLU A 39 -3.94 3.20 -0.40
C GLU A 39 -5.11 3.03 0.58
N LYS A 40 -5.49 1.78 0.86
CA LYS A 40 -6.53 1.51 1.85
C LYS A 40 -6.09 1.89 3.27
N ALA A 41 -4.85 1.59 3.65
CA ALA A 41 -4.29 1.98 4.94
C ALA A 41 -4.28 3.51 5.11
N ASN A 42 -3.85 4.24 4.08
CA ASN A 42 -3.88 5.71 4.08
C ASN A 42 -5.31 6.24 4.16
N GLY A 43 -6.28 5.62 3.50
CA GLY A 43 -7.70 5.98 3.63
C GLY A 43 -8.24 5.81 5.05
N ILE A 44 -7.87 4.71 5.72
CA ILE A 44 -8.24 4.46 7.13
C ILE A 44 -7.57 5.49 8.06
N LEU A 45 -6.28 5.78 7.85
CA LEU A 45 -5.55 6.76 8.65
C LEU A 45 -6.08 8.18 8.44
N LEU A 46 -6.41 8.55 7.22
CA LEU A 46 -7.01 9.85 6.91
C LEU A 46 -8.35 10.02 7.66
N ALA A 47 -9.17 8.97 7.72
CA ALA A 47 -10.40 8.99 8.52
C ALA A 47 -10.10 9.18 10.02
N LYS A 48 -9.12 8.45 10.58
CA LYS A 48 -8.67 8.62 11.97
C LYS A 48 -8.14 10.03 12.26
N ILE A 49 -7.37 10.60 11.33
CA ILE A 49 -6.82 11.97 11.42
C ILE A 49 -7.96 12.98 11.42
N ASN A 50 -8.92 12.84 10.52
CA ASN A 50 -10.07 13.76 10.43
C ASN A 50 -10.92 13.72 11.70
N MET A 51 -11.18 12.53 12.25
CA MET A 51 -11.88 12.38 13.54
C MET A 51 -11.08 13.05 14.67
N ALA A 52 -9.79 12.73 14.83
CA ALA A 52 -8.96 13.32 15.86
C ALA A 52 -8.84 14.85 15.72
N HIS A 53 -8.83 15.37 14.49
CA HIS A 53 -8.82 16.80 14.23
C HIS A 53 -10.15 17.46 14.62
N ALA A 54 -11.30 16.79 14.40
CA ALA A 54 -12.60 17.29 14.83
C ALA A 54 -12.67 17.37 16.37
N ASP A 55 -12.28 16.29 17.05
CA ASP A 55 -12.25 16.22 18.52
C ASP A 55 -11.32 17.30 19.11
N TYR A 56 -10.12 17.48 18.52
CA TYR A 56 -9.19 18.52 18.94
C TYR A 56 -9.79 19.93 18.78
N ARG A 57 -10.50 20.21 17.66
CA ARG A 57 -11.14 21.53 17.47
C ARG A 57 -12.24 21.77 18.49
N GLU A 58 -13.04 20.76 18.80
CA GLU A 58 -14.11 20.87 19.79
C GLU A 58 -13.53 21.13 21.18
N ALA A 59 -12.58 20.32 21.63
CA ALA A 59 -11.91 20.49 22.91
C ALA A 59 -11.21 21.86 23.00
N LYS A 60 -10.57 22.30 21.91
CA LYS A 60 -9.90 23.61 21.86
C LYS A 60 -10.89 24.76 21.92
N ALA A 61 -12.01 24.69 21.21
CA ALA A 61 -13.04 25.73 21.26
C ALA A 61 -13.63 25.86 22.67
N ILE A 62 -13.84 24.74 23.36
CA ILE A 62 -14.29 24.74 24.76
C ILE A 62 -13.22 25.36 25.66
N TYR A 63 -11.97 24.92 25.54
CA TYR A 63 -10.84 25.47 26.30
C TYR A 63 -10.68 26.97 26.08
N ASP A 64 -10.66 27.45 24.84
CA ASP A 64 -10.47 28.87 24.51
C ASP A 64 -11.60 29.75 25.06
N ASN A 65 -12.83 29.21 25.19
CA ASN A 65 -13.96 29.91 25.80
C ASN A 65 -13.86 30.02 27.33
N ILE A 66 -13.25 29.05 28.01
CA ILE A 66 -13.17 29.01 29.49
C ILE A 66 -11.82 29.48 30.03
N ALA A 67 -10.76 29.42 29.23
CA ALA A 67 -9.40 29.80 29.60
C ALA A 67 -9.28 31.25 30.14
N PRO A 68 -10.01 32.25 29.63
CA PRO A 68 -9.98 33.61 30.20
C PRO A 68 -10.48 33.69 31.65
N TYR A 69 -11.18 32.67 32.13
CA TYR A 69 -11.77 32.60 33.47
C TYR A 69 -10.99 31.67 34.42
N GLU A 70 -9.77 31.27 34.07
CA GLU A 70 -8.93 30.35 34.87
C GLU A 70 -8.74 30.83 36.31
N GLU A 71 -8.60 32.15 36.54
CA GLU A 71 -8.48 32.75 37.87
C GLU A 71 -9.73 32.53 38.76
N TYR A 72 -10.88 32.24 38.15
CA TYR A 72 -12.16 32.01 38.84
C TYR A 72 -12.55 30.53 38.90
N ASP A 73 -11.73 29.63 38.33
CA ASP A 73 -12.00 28.20 38.24
C ASP A 73 -11.61 27.45 39.51
N LYS A 74 -12.56 27.34 40.43
CA LYS A 74 -12.38 26.60 41.69
C LYS A 74 -12.47 25.08 41.55
N GLU A 75 -12.96 24.59 40.41
CA GLU A 75 -13.24 23.16 40.17
C GLU A 75 -12.18 22.51 39.26
N GLY A 76 -11.19 23.27 38.76
CA GLY A 76 -10.11 22.76 37.93
C GLY A 76 -10.56 22.33 36.52
N LYS A 77 -11.70 22.84 36.04
CA LYS A 77 -12.25 22.55 34.72
C LYS A 77 -11.35 23.01 33.59
N VAL A 78 -10.70 24.17 33.72
CA VAL A 78 -9.77 24.73 32.72
C VAL A 78 -8.54 23.83 32.58
N GLN A 79 -8.00 23.32 33.68
CA GLN A 79 -6.89 22.35 33.64
C GLN A 79 -7.34 21.00 33.04
N GLY A 80 -8.55 20.55 33.35
CA GLY A 80 -9.14 19.35 32.75
C GLY A 80 -9.23 19.45 31.23
N TRP A 81 -9.79 20.55 30.71
CA TRP A 81 -9.88 20.79 29.27
C TRP A 81 -8.53 21.05 28.61
N ARG A 82 -7.56 21.67 29.30
CA ARG A 82 -6.17 21.75 28.82
C ARG A 82 -5.59 20.35 28.58
N GLY A 83 -5.78 19.44 29.54
CA GLY A 83 -5.34 18.05 29.41
C GLY A 83 -6.05 17.30 28.26
N GLU A 84 -7.34 17.57 28.05
CA GLU A 84 -8.10 16.97 26.95
C GLU A 84 -7.62 17.46 25.57
N VAL A 85 -7.35 18.76 25.44
CA VAL A 85 -6.75 19.36 24.24
C VAL A 85 -5.37 18.73 23.95
N GLU A 86 -4.54 18.57 24.98
CA GLU A 86 -3.23 17.94 24.85
C GLU A 86 -3.35 16.45 24.45
N ARG A 87 -4.31 15.72 25.01
CA ARG A 87 -4.59 14.32 24.67
C ARG A 87 -5.02 14.16 23.20
N HIS A 88 -5.94 15.01 22.73
CA HIS A 88 -6.37 14.99 21.33
C HIS A 88 -5.26 15.44 20.38
N SER A 89 -4.48 16.45 20.75
CA SER A 89 -3.29 16.89 20.00
C SER A 89 -2.26 15.75 19.84
N ASN A 90 -1.97 15.04 20.93
CA ASN A 90 -1.06 13.90 20.90
C ASN A 90 -1.58 12.74 20.03
N THR A 91 -2.89 12.49 20.07
CA THR A 91 -3.54 11.47 19.22
C THR A 91 -3.46 11.84 17.73
N LEU A 92 -3.73 13.10 17.40
CA LEU A 92 -3.61 13.64 16.04
C LEU A 92 -2.17 13.52 15.52
N MET A 93 -1.19 13.95 16.33
CA MET A 93 0.23 13.84 16.01
C MET A 93 0.65 12.38 15.84
N HIS A 94 0.14 11.47 16.68
CA HIS A 94 0.41 10.05 16.56
C HIS A 94 -0.06 9.51 15.20
N ASN A 95 -1.29 9.80 14.79
CA ASN A 95 -1.86 9.33 13.53
C ASN A 95 -1.08 9.88 12.31
N HIS A 96 -0.71 11.16 12.31
CA HIS A 96 0.15 11.74 11.26
C HIS A 96 1.52 11.06 11.17
N LEU A 97 2.12 10.72 12.32
CA LEU A 97 3.41 10.03 12.33
C LEU A 97 3.31 8.60 11.78
N VAL A 98 2.20 7.89 12.04
CA VAL A 98 1.96 6.55 11.49
C VAL A 98 1.79 6.63 9.96
N ASP A 99 1.04 7.62 9.46
CA ASP A 99 0.87 7.88 8.03
C ASP A 99 2.21 8.12 7.32
N ILE A 100 3.05 9.01 7.87
CA ILE A 100 4.40 9.28 7.34
C ILE A 100 5.27 8.01 7.34
N GLN A 101 5.16 7.15 8.35
CA GLN A 101 5.93 5.90 8.40
C GLN A 101 5.50 4.92 7.31
N ILE A 102 4.19 4.79 7.06
CA ILE A 102 3.69 3.99 5.95
C ILE A 102 4.23 4.54 4.62
N GLU A 103 4.22 5.86 4.40
CA GLU A 103 4.80 6.42 3.18
C GLU A 103 6.29 6.09 3.02
N LYS A 104 7.06 6.13 4.11
CA LYS A 104 8.48 5.74 4.10
C LYS A 104 8.67 4.28 3.73
N TYR A 105 7.85 3.37 4.27
CA TYR A 105 7.88 1.95 3.90
C TYR A 105 7.59 1.72 2.42
N PHE A 106 6.82 2.58 1.77
CA PHE A 106 6.48 2.42 0.35
C PHE A 106 7.28 3.33 -0.58
N LYS A 107 8.34 4.00 -0.10
CA LYS A 107 9.17 4.88 -0.94
C LYS A 107 9.85 4.13 -2.10
N TRP A 108 10.18 2.86 -1.91
CA TRP A 108 10.76 2.01 -2.96
C TRP A 108 9.74 1.51 -3.99
N PHE A 109 8.45 1.75 -3.78
CA PHE A 109 7.41 1.26 -4.69
C PHE A 109 7.63 1.74 -6.13
N LEU A 110 7.75 3.05 -6.32
CA LEU A 110 7.91 3.65 -7.64
C LEU A 110 9.14 3.13 -8.40
N PRO A 111 10.37 3.13 -7.84
CA PRO A 111 11.53 2.64 -8.57
C PRO A 111 11.43 1.14 -8.89
N VAL A 112 10.90 0.32 -7.98
CA VAL A 112 10.72 -1.13 -8.21
C VAL A 112 9.68 -1.36 -9.31
N TYR A 113 8.58 -0.62 -9.29
CA TYR A 113 7.53 -0.68 -10.31
C TYR A 113 8.07 -0.30 -11.70
N THR A 114 8.90 0.75 -11.79
CA THR A 114 9.59 1.12 -13.04
C THR A 114 10.52 0.01 -13.54
N ILE A 115 11.27 -0.64 -12.65
CA ILE A 115 12.12 -1.78 -13.00
C ILE A 115 11.29 -2.95 -13.55
N CYS A 116 10.14 -3.25 -12.93
CA CYS A 116 9.26 -4.31 -13.40
C CYS A 116 8.64 -4.02 -14.78
N ILE A 117 8.26 -2.77 -15.07
CA ILE A 117 7.80 -2.36 -16.40
C ILE A 117 8.92 -2.48 -17.44
N PHE A 118 10.12 -2.02 -17.09
CA PHE A 118 11.28 -2.16 -17.99
C PHE A 118 11.61 -3.63 -18.24
N PHE A 119 11.53 -4.47 -17.21
CA PHE A 119 11.68 -5.91 -17.31
C PHE A 119 10.62 -6.55 -18.22
N LEU A 120 9.35 -6.14 -18.12
CA LEU A 120 8.29 -6.57 -19.03
C LEU A 120 8.63 -6.22 -20.48
N PHE A 121 9.05 -4.97 -20.72
CA PHE A 121 9.44 -4.51 -22.05
C PHE A 121 10.58 -5.34 -22.65
N LEU A 122 11.64 -5.58 -21.88
CA LEU A 122 12.75 -6.43 -22.31
C LEU A 122 12.31 -7.88 -22.55
N SER A 123 11.44 -8.41 -21.69
CA SER A 123 10.95 -9.80 -21.81
C SER A 123 10.16 -10.02 -23.10
N VAL A 124 9.41 -9.02 -23.56
CA VAL A 124 8.69 -9.07 -24.83
C VAL A 124 9.63 -8.96 -26.02
N ILE A 125 10.64 -8.08 -25.97
CA ILE A 125 11.64 -7.95 -27.05
C ILE A 125 12.45 -9.23 -27.23
N PHE A 126 12.91 -9.81 -26.13
CA PHE A 126 13.75 -11.01 -26.15
C PHE A 126 12.95 -12.32 -26.20
N ALA A 127 11.63 -12.26 -26.37
CA ALA A 127 10.74 -13.43 -26.34
C ALA A 127 11.15 -14.55 -27.31
N GLN A 128 11.79 -14.21 -28.45
CA GLN A 128 12.20 -15.17 -29.47
C GLN A 128 13.65 -15.66 -29.33
N TYR A 129 14.41 -15.15 -28.36
CA TYR A 129 15.80 -15.56 -28.17
C TYR A 129 15.85 -16.94 -27.48
N PRO A 130 16.63 -17.91 -28.00
CA PRO A 130 16.68 -19.27 -27.46
C PRO A 130 17.04 -19.35 -25.98
N GLU A 131 17.96 -18.49 -25.53
CA GLU A 131 18.37 -18.41 -24.12
C GLU A 131 17.22 -17.94 -23.23
N TRP A 132 16.41 -17.00 -23.74
CA TRP A 132 15.25 -16.47 -23.03
C TRP A 132 14.11 -17.49 -22.96
N ILE A 133 13.88 -18.23 -24.06
CA ILE A 133 12.92 -19.33 -24.11
C ILE A 133 13.31 -20.41 -23.10
N SER A 134 14.59 -20.79 -23.04
CA SER A 134 15.08 -21.78 -22.07
C SER A 134 14.95 -21.30 -20.62
N PHE A 135 15.12 -20.00 -20.37
CA PHE A 135 14.87 -19.41 -19.07
C PHE A 135 13.38 -19.52 -18.67
N ASN A 136 12.46 -19.12 -19.55
CA ASN A 136 11.02 -19.18 -19.27
C ASN A 136 10.51 -20.62 -19.09
N GLN A 137 11.09 -21.60 -19.79
CA GLN A 137 10.73 -23.02 -19.60
C GLN A 137 11.00 -23.55 -18.18
N LYS A 138 11.87 -22.90 -17.41
CA LYS A 138 12.12 -23.27 -16.00
C LYS A 138 11.08 -22.68 -15.04
N ILE A 139 10.27 -21.76 -15.52
CA ILE A 139 9.23 -21.08 -14.75
C ILE A 139 7.94 -21.88 -14.89
N ASN A 140 7.21 -22.04 -13.78
CA ASN A 140 5.88 -22.63 -13.81
C ASN A 140 4.86 -21.54 -14.20
N ASP A 141 4.70 -21.37 -15.52
CA ASP A 141 3.82 -20.38 -16.14
C ASP A 141 2.37 -20.48 -15.64
N ASP A 142 1.85 -21.70 -15.48
CA ASP A 142 0.48 -21.95 -15.02
C ASP A 142 0.29 -21.49 -13.57
N ALA A 143 1.23 -21.84 -12.69
CA ALA A 143 1.18 -21.44 -11.30
C ALA A 143 1.26 -19.92 -11.14
N LEU A 144 2.18 -19.25 -11.86
CA LEU A 144 2.29 -17.79 -11.81
C LEU A 144 1.06 -17.08 -12.36
N THR A 145 0.48 -17.61 -13.43
CA THR A 145 -0.76 -17.06 -14.00
C THR A 145 -1.91 -17.19 -13.01
N LEU A 146 -2.07 -18.36 -12.37
CA LEU A 146 -3.08 -18.57 -11.31
C LEU A 146 -2.86 -17.62 -10.14
N TRP A 147 -1.64 -17.45 -9.66
CA TRP A 147 -1.34 -16.51 -8.57
C TRP A 147 -1.60 -15.06 -8.97
N THR A 148 -1.31 -14.67 -10.22
CA THR A 148 -1.66 -13.35 -10.76
C THR A 148 -3.17 -13.13 -10.71
N PHE A 149 -3.97 -14.13 -11.12
CA PHE A 149 -5.42 -14.08 -10.99
C PHE A 149 -5.89 -13.99 -9.54
N VAL A 150 -5.31 -14.78 -8.64
CA VAL A 150 -5.62 -14.72 -7.21
C VAL A 150 -5.36 -13.32 -6.67
N LEU A 151 -4.21 -12.72 -6.99
CA LEU A 151 -3.86 -11.36 -6.56
C LEU A 151 -4.80 -10.29 -7.13
N LEU A 152 -5.20 -10.43 -8.39
CA LEU A 152 -6.16 -9.52 -9.03
C LEU A 152 -7.57 -9.65 -8.46
N LEU A 153 -8.00 -10.88 -8.15
CA LEU A 153 -9.32 -11.20 -7.62
C LEU A 153 -9.38 -11.09 -6.09
N SER A 154 -8.25 -10.92 -5.40
CA SER A 154 -8.26 -10.66 -3.96
C SER A 154 -9.14 -9.43 -3.70
N ASP A 155 -10.26 -9.67 -3.05
CA ASP A 155 -11.33 -8.71 -2.84
C ASP A 155 -10.94 -7.59 -1.84
N ILE A 156 -11.77 -6.55 -1.79
CA ILE A 156 -11.74 -5.44 -0.83
C ILE A 156 -11.60 -5.97 0.60
N THR A 157 -12.29 -7.06 0.93
CA THR A 157 -12.29 -7.64 2.28
C THR A 157 -10.89 -8.06 2.76
N TYR A 158 -10.08 -8.66 1.87
CA TYR A 158 -8.72 -9.09 2.21
C TYR A 158 -7.76 -7.89 2.25
N THR A 159 -7.96 -6.92 1.36
CA THR A 159 -7.20 -5.66 1.34
C THR A 159 -7.42 -4.86 2.63
N ASP A 160 -8.65 -4.81 3.14
CA ASP A 160 -9.01 -4.13 4.38
C ASP A 160 -8.38 -4.79 5.61
N PHE A 161 -8.37 -6.13 5.65
CA PHE A 161 -7.70 -6.88 6.70
C PHE A 161 -6.18 -6.59 6.74
N LEU A 162 -5.52 -6.65 5.57
CA LEU A 162 -4.09 -6.40 5.47
C LEU A 162 -3.72 -4.94 5.74
N ALA A 163 -4.55 -3.97 5.33
CA ALA A 163 -4.35 -2.56 5.62
C ALA A 163 -4.38 -2.29 7.14
N ASN A 164 -5.35 -2.88 7.85
CA ASN A 164 -5.41 -2.77 9.31
C ASN A 164 -4.21 -3.44 9.99
N LYS A 165 -3.76 -4.60 9.49
CA LYS A 165 -2.54 -5.26 9.98
C LYS A 165 -1.29 -4.42 9.75
N LEU A 166 -1.16 -3.76 8.61
CA LEU A 166 -0.05 -2.86 8.29
C LEU A 166 -0.01 -1.68 9.28
N ILE A 167 -1.15 -1.02 9.50
CA ILE A 167 -1.26 0.07 10.46
C ILE A 167 -0.85 -0.40 11.86
N ALA A 168 -1.40 -1.52 12.33
CA ALA A 168 -1.09 -2.06 13.66
C ALA A 168 0.39 -2.43 13.82
N LEU A 169 1.04 -2.94 12.77
CA LEU A 169 2.46 -3.25 12.78
C LEU A 169 3.31 -1.99 12.93
N VAL A 170 2.97 -0.91 12.20
CA VAL A 170 3.67 0.38 12.30
C VAL A 170 3.44 1.02 13.68
N GLU A 171 2.21 0.97 14.19
CA GLU A 171 1.87 1.43 15.55
C GLU A 171 2.68 0.68 16.62
N TYR A 172 2.81 -0.65 16.50
CA TYR A 172 3.58 -1.49 17.43
C TYR A 172 5.09 -1.17 17.40
N GLN A 173 5.70 -1.12 16.21
CA GLN A 173 7.13 -0.84 16.06
C GLN A 173 7.53 0.54 16.60
N LYS A 174 6.62 1.52 16.55
CA LYS A 174 6.85 2.83 17.16
C LYS A 174 6.90 2.73 18.68
N LYS A 175 6.02 1.94 19.30
CA LYS A 175 5.95 1.78 20.76
C LYS A 175 7.25 1.20 21.33
N GLU A 176 7.88 0.26 20.62
CA GLU A 176 9.18 -0.32 21.03
C GLU A 176 10.36 0.66 20.87
N ARG A 177 10.31 1.62 19.94
CA ARG A 177 11.40 2.61 19.75
C ARG A 177 11.34 3.81 20.71
N THR A 178 10.26 3.93 21.47
CA THR A 178 10.06 5.05 22.41
C THR A 178 10.25 4.62 23.87
N GLN A 179 10.62 3.36 24.11
CA GLN A 179 11.06 2.80 25.39
C GLN A 179 12.59 2.69 25.41
#